data_AF-A0A352WZU2-F1
#
_entry.id   AF-A0A352WZU2-F1
#
_cell.length_a   1.000
_cell.length_b   1.000
_cell.length_c   1.000
_cell.angle_alpha   90.00
_cell.angle_beta   90.00
_cell.angle_gamma   90.00
#
_symmetry.space_group_name_H-M   'P 1'
#
loop_
_entity.id
_entity.type
_entity.pdbx_description
1 polymer ?
#
loop_
_entity_poly.entity_id
_entity_poly.type
_entity_poly.pdbx_seq_one_letter_code
_entity_poly.pdbx_strand_id
1 'polypeptide(L)'
;VLKTKDYSGYLLFAFENGKIAKVPLSAYETKTNRKKLINAYSDKAPLAGIDFTKTDREFLLTSSNGRMLLFHSGAIAAKTTKNTQGVAVMKLRKGHRVMAIEPYAEGRFSKPSRYRTRTLPAAGALPSAEDEAQQLSLI
;
A
#
# COMPACT_ATOMS: atom_id res chain seq x y z
N VAL A 1 -4.61 4.68 -17.14
CA VAL A 1 -4.00 6.02 -17.38
C VAL A 1 -4.45 6.96 -16.28
N LEU A 2 -3.53 7.43 -15.41
CA LEU A 2 -3.85 8.44 -14.40
C LEU A 2 -4.05 9.80 -15.09
N LYS A 3 -5.31 10.24 -15.25
CA LYS A 3 -5.64 11.57 -15.76
C LYS A 3 -5.81 12.52 -14.58
N THR A 4 -4.74 13.23 -14.20
CA THR A 4 -4.81 14.29 -13.20
C THR A 4 -4.39 15.61 -13.83
N LYS A 5 -5.26 16.63 -13.76
CA LYS A 5 -4.96 17.99 -14.23
C LYS A 5 -4.09 18.78 -13.23
N ASP A 6 -4.16 18.41 -11.94
CA ASP A 6 -3.62 19.25 -10.85
C ASP A 6 -2.49 18.59 -10.03
N TYR A 7 -1.97 17.42 -10.45
CA TYR A 7 -0.92 16.65 -9.75
C TYR A 7 -1.13 16.49 -8.22
N SER A 8 -2.37 16.56 -7.76
CA SER A 8 -2.74 16.50 -6.36
C SER A 8 -2.98 15.06 -5.90
N GLY A 9 -2.58 14.78 -4.65
CA GLY A 9 -2.68 13.47 -4.03
C GLY A 9 -1.33 12.77 -3.85
N TYR A 10 -1.39 11.49 -3.55
CA TYR A 10 -0.27 10.66 -3.16
C TYR A 10 -0.30 9.33 -3.90
N LEU A 11 0.89 8.84 -4.25
CA LEU A 11 1.13 7.48 -4.70
C LEU A 11 1.67 6.67 -3.53
N LEU A 12 1.08 5.50 -3.31
CA LEU A 12 1.50 4.50 -2.36
C LEU A 12 2.16 3.36 -3.12
N PHE A 13 3.44 3.13 -2.83
CA PHE A 13 4.20 2.01 -3.36
C PHE A 13 4.33 0.98 -2.26
N ALA A 14 3.73 -0.19 -2.45
CA ALA A 14 3.89 -1.33 -1.55
C ALA A 14 4.98 -2.25 -2.09
N PHE A 15 5.99 -2.52 -1.27
CA PHE A 15 7.07 -3.42 -1.61
C PHE A 15 6.83 -4.81 -1.02
N GLU A 16 7.32 -5.84 -1.68
CA GLU A 16 7.19 -7.23 -1.27
C GLU A 16 7.77 -7.49 0.13
N ASN A 17 8.72 -6.66 0.59
CA ASN A 17 9.33 -6.76 1.92
C ASN A 17 8.49 -6.14 3.06
N GLY A 18 7.25 -5.71 2.79
CA GLY A 18 6.35 -5.16 3.81
C GLY A 18 6.58 -3.68 4.11
N LYS A 19 7.43 -3.00 3.34
CA LYS A 19 7.60 -1.54 3.40
C LYS A 19 6.63 -0.85 2.45
N ILE A 20 6.22 0.35 2.83
CA ILE A 20 5.37 1.22 2.01
C ILE A 20 5.99 2.59 1.90
N ALA A 21 6.09 3.10 0.67
CA ALA A 21 6.46 4.48 0.40
C ALA A 21 5.23 5.28 0.00
N LYS A 22 4.98 6.40 0.69
CA LYS A 22 4.01 7.41 0.28
C LYS A 22 4.77 8.57 -0.36
N VAL A 23 4.50 8.86 -1.62
CA VAL A 23 5.17 9.93 -2.39
C VAL A 23 4.10 10.85 -2.98
N PRO A 24 4.19 12.18 -2.82
CA PRO A 24 3.22 13.09 -3.40
C PRO A 24 3.29 13.03 -4.94
N LEU A 25 2.14 13.11 -5.59
CA LEU A 25 2.05 13.03 -7.05
C LEU A 25 2.76 14.22 -7.73
N SER A 26 2.87 15.36 -7.05
CA SER A 26 3.67 16.52 -7.48
C SER A 26 5.15 16.20 -7.72
N ALA A 27 5.71 15.18 -7.04
CA ALA A 27 7.08 14.75 -7.29
C ALA A 27 7.28 14.16 -8.71
N TYR A 28 6.19 13.75 -9.36
CA TYR A 28 6.17 13.20 -10.72
C TYR A 28 5.74 14.22 -11.78
N GLU A 29 5.52 15.48 -11.40
CA GLU A 29 5.25 16.55 -12.35
C GLU A 29 6.45 16.77 -13.26
N THR A 30 6.28 16.45 -14.54
CA THR A 30 7.31 16.69 -15.56
C THR A 30 7.11 18.08 -16.16
N LYS A 31 8.03 19.01 -15.90
CA LYS A 31 8.00 20.36 -16.49
C LYS A 31 8.26 20.41 -18.00
N THR A 32 8.55 19.28 -18.66
CA THR A 32 8.87 19.23 -20.10
C THR A 32 8.58 17.84 -20.68
N ASN A 33 7.93 17.76 -21.85
CA ASN A 33 7.47 16.52 -22.52
C ASN A 33 8.58 15.50 -22.91
N ARG A 34 9.87 15.83 -22.73
CA ARG A 34 11.00 15.01 -23.22
C ARG A 34 11.74 14.20 -22.13
N LYS A 35 11.31 14.22 -20.86
CA LYS A 35 12.00 13.48 -19.79
C LYS A 35 11.26 12.18 -19.44
N LYS A 36 11.90 11.04 -19.72
CA LYS A 36 11.49 9.73 -19.17
C LYS A 36 11.54 9.80 -17.64
N LEU A 37 10.50 9.30 -16.97
CA LEU A 37 10.47 9.16 -15.52
C LEU A 37 11.47 8.07 -15.09
N ILE A 38 12.69 8.46 -14.77
CA ILE A 38 13.73 7.61 -14.17
C ILE A 38 13.61 7.64 -12.63
N ASN A 39 13.84 6.50 -11.97
CA ASN A 39 13.80 6.34 -10.50
C ASN A 39 12.46 6.71 -9.85
N ALA A 40 11.36 6.17 -10.38
CA ALA A 40 10.02 6.42 -9.86
C ALA A 40 9.77 5.81 -8.47
N TYR A 41 10.50 4.76 -8.10
CA TYR A 41 10.43 4.07 -6.81
C TYR A 41 11.80 3.43 -6.52
N SER A 42 12.00 2.91 -5.30
CA SER A 42 13.24 2.25 -4.92
C SER A 42 13.34 0.84 -5.50
N ASP A 43 14.47 0.52 -6.10
CA ASP A 43 14.83 -0.78 -6.70
C ASP A 43 15.35 -1.80 -5.66
N LYS A 44 15.47 -1.41 -4.40
CA LYS A 44 16.00 -2.27 -3.31
C LYS A 44 15.09 -3.44 -2.94
N ALA A 45 13.83 -3.41 -3.35
CA ALA A 45 12.89 -4.51 -3.14
C ALA A 45 11.90 -4.57 -4.30
N PRO A 46 11.41 -5.76 -4.68
CA PRO A 46 10.36 -5.88 -5.69
C PRO A 46 9.09 -5.17 -5.25
N LEU A 47 8.37 -4.64 -6.24
CA LEU A 47 7.13 -3.91 -6.04
C LEU A 47 5.95 -4.88 -6.04
N ALA A 48 5.19 -4.91 -4.96
CA ALA A 48 3.97 -5.72 -4.85
C ALA A 48 2.76 -5.01 -5.47
N GLY A 49 2.72 -3.67 -5.41
CA GLY A 49 1.65 -2.89 -6.02
C GLY A 49 1.80 -1.39 -5.86
N ILE A 50 1.03 -0.65 -6.64
CA ILE A 50 0.95 0.81 -6.59
C ILE A 50 -0.52 1.19 -6.49
N ASP A 51 -0.87 2.05 -5.52
CA ASP A 51 -2.18 2.67 -5.46
C ASP A 51 -2.05 4.20 -5.47
N PHE A 52 -3.06 4.86 -6.06
CA PHE A 52 -3.18 6.31 -6.06
C PHE A 52 -4.32 6.75 -5.14
N THR A 53 -4.03 7.67 -4.23
CA THR A 53 -5.02 8.23 -3.34
C THR A 53 -4.96 9.75 -3.30
N LYS A 54 -6.11 10.42 -3.41
CA LYS A 54 -6.19 11.88 -3.26
C LYS A 54 -6.16 12.30 -1.79
N THR A 55 -6.86 11.55 -0.95
CA THR A 55 -7.00 11.79 0.49
C THR A 55 -6.45 10.62 1.27
N ASP A 56 -6.20 10.83 2.56
CA ASP A 56 -5.83 9.72 3.42
C ASP A 56 -7.02 8.79 3.67
N ARG A 57 -6.77 7.49 3.52
CA ARG A 57 -7.76 6.41 3.69
C ARG A 57 -7.10 5.13 4.15
N GLU A 58 -7.91 4.14 4.49
CA GLU A 58 -7.43 2.81 4.86
C GLU A 58 -7.08 1.96 3.64
N PHE A 59 -6.04 1.15 3.80
CA PHE A 59 -5.54 0.22 2.82
C PHE A 59 -5.35 -1.15 3.46
N LEU A 60 -5.65 -2.17 2.68
CA LEU A 60 -5.44 -3.57 3.01
C LEU A 60 -4.14 -4.05 2.37
N LEU A 61 -3.26 -4.64 3.18
CA LEU A 61 -2.13 -5.43 2.69
C LEU A 61 -2.43 -6.90 2.87
N THR A 62 -2.16 -7.67 1.83
CA THR A 62 -2.28 -9.12 1.85
C THR A 62 -0.90 -9.74 1.64
N SER A 63 -0.50 -10.62 2.54
CA SER A 63 0.73 -11.38 2.46
C SER A 63 0.50 -12.77 1.86
N SER A 64 1.54 -13.33 1.25
CA SER A 64 1.58 -14.69 0.67
C SER A 64 1.16 -15.82 1.63
N ASN A 65 1.20 -15.61 2.95
CA ASN A 65 0.69 -16.55 3.96
C ASN A 65 -0.77 -16.30 4.35
N GLY A 66 -1.53 -15.57 3.53
CA GLY A 66 -2.92 -15.22 3.77
C GLY A 66 -3.14 -14.14 4.83
N ARG A 67 -2.08 -13.61 5.47
CA ARG A 67 -2.25 -12.59 6.51
C ARG A 67 -2.65 -11.25 5.89
N MET A 68 -3.58 -10.59 6.57
CA MET A 68 -4.15 -9.31 6.20
C MET A 68 -3.81 -8.25 7.25
N LEU A 69 -3.48 -7.05 6.78
CA LEU A 69 -3.21 -5.90 7.64
C LEU A 69 -3.93 -4.67 7.09
N LEU A 70 -4.78 -4.06 7.91
CA LEU A 70 -5.36 -2.75 7.63
C LEU A 70 -4.47 -1.67 8.24
N PHE A 71 -4.09 -0.71 7.41
CA PHE A 71 -3.35 0.47 7.84
C PHE A 71 -3.94 1.74 7.21
N HIS A 72 -3.83 2.85 7.93
CA HIS A 72 -4.25 4.15 7.42
C HIS A 72 -3.09 4.85 6.71
N SER A 73 -3.29 5.36 5.49
CA SER A 73 -2.23 6.03 4.73
C SER A 73 -1.71 7.30 5.42
N GLY A 74 -2.50 7.92 6.30
CA GLY A 74 -2.08 9.04 7.14
C GLY A 74 -1.03 8.66 8.20
N ALA A 75 -0.92 7.38 8.57
CA ALA A 75 0.15 6.90 9.44
C ALA A 75 1.49 6.77 8.71
N ILE A 76 1.50 6.83 7.37
CA ILE A 76 2.70 6.77 6.55
C ILE A 76 3.15 8.19 6.24
N ALA A 77 4.34 8.55 6.71
CA ALA A 77 4.93 9.84 6.40
C ALA A 77 5.19 9.95 4.88
N ALA A 78 4.66 11.01 4.27
CA ALA A 78 4.95 11.33 2.88
C ALA A 78 6.43 11.72 2.74
N LYS A 79 7.14 11.08 1.80
CA LYS A 79 8.54 11.42 1.49
C LYS A 79 8.59 12.26 0.22
N THR A 80 9.43 13.29 0.26
CA THR A 80 9.66 14.19 -0.88
C THR A 80 10.49 13.55 -2.00
N THR A 81 11.27 12.51 -1.69
CA THR A 81 12.11 11.80 -2.64
C THR A 81 11.40 10.59 -3.24
N LYS A 82 11.51 10.41 -4.57
CA LYS A 82 10.93 9.28 -5.31
C LYS A 82 11.65 7.95 -5.03
N ASN A 83 12.97 7.99 -4.83
CA ASN A 83 13.79 6.82 -4.47
C ASN A 83 13.78 6.57 -2.95
N THR A 84 12.61 6.35 -2.37
CA THR A 84 12.47 6.01 -0.96
C THR A 84 12.19 4.52 -0.79
N GLN A 85 12.86 3.90 0.18
CA GLN A 85 12.53 2.54 0.63
C GLN A 85 11.21 2.47 1.41
N GLY A 86 10.62 3.62 1.75
CA GLY A 86 9.40 3.70 2.54
C GLY A 86 9.61 3.50 4.04
N VAL A 87 8.52 3.18 4.72
CA VAL A 87 8.40 2.87 6.15
C VAL A 87 7.95 1.41 6.27
N ALA A 88 8.42 0.68 7.28
CA ALA A 88 7.96 -0.67 7.54
C ALA A 88 6.52 -0.65 8.06
N VAL A 89 5.60 -1.32 7.35
CA VAL A 89 4.17 -1.38 7.72
C VAL A 89 3.81 -2.80 8.12
N MET A 90 4.17 -3.78 7.30
CA MET A 90 3.91 -5.18 7.56
C MET A 90 5.17 -5.92 7.98
N LYS A 91 5.15 -6.56 9.15
CA LYS A 91 6.21 -7.46 9.61
C LYS A 91 5.96 -8.86 9.04
N LEU A 92 6.73 -9.20 8.01
CA LEU A 92 6.64 -10.49 7.35
C LEU A 92 7.49 -11.55 8.09
N ARG A 93 7.04 -12.80 8.05
CA ARG A 93 7.84 -13.96 8.47
C ARG A 93 8.83 -14.34 7.36
N LYS A 94 9.92 -15.01 7.73
CA LYS A 94 10.94 -15.47 6.78
C LYS A 94 10.31 -16.29 5.65
N GLY A 95 10.61 -15.95 4.41
CA GLY A 95 10.09 -16.62 3.21
C GLY A 95 8.73 -16.10 2.71
N HIS A 96 8.10 -15.16 3.42
CA HIS A 96 6.84 -14.56 2.98
C HIS A 96 7.05 -13.13 2.47
N ARG A 97 6.17 -12.75 1.55
CA ARG A 97 6.13 -11.43 0.92
C ARG A 97 4.72 -10.83 0.93
N VAL A 98 4.64 -9.50 0.84
CA VAL A 98 3.39 -8.81 0.46
C VAL A 98 3.06 -9.15 -0.99
N MET A 99 1.81 -9.50 -1.24
CA MET A 99 1.30 -9.88 -2.55
C MET A 99 0.52 -8.73 -3.20
N ALA A 100 -0.24 -7.98 -2.41
CA ALA A 100 -1.10 -6.92 -2.91
C ALA A 100 -1.31 -5.81 -1.88
N ILE A 101 -1.59 -4.63 -2.40
CA ILE A 101 -2.14 -3.48 -1.67
C ILE A 101 -3.44 -3.08 -2.36
N GLU A 102 -4.50 -2.90 -1.57
CA GLU A 102 -5.81 -2.51 -2.09
C GLU A 102 -6.44 -1.45 -1.17
N PRO A 103 -7.19 -0.48 -1.71
CA PRO A 103 -7.97 0.43 -0.89
C PRO A 103 -9.03 -0.38 -0.13
N TYR A 104 -9.15 -0.12 1.17
CA TYR A 104 -10.17 -0.75 1.98
C TYR A 104 -11.51 -0.01 1.81
N ALA A 105 -12.56 -0.77 1.53
CA ALA A 105 -13.94 -0.29 1.53
C ALA A 105 -14.64 -0.76 2.81
N GLU A 106 -15.33 0.15 3.48
CA GLU A 106 -16.14 -0.21 4.66
C GLU A 106 -17.18 -1.28 4.29
N GLY A 107 -17.35 -2.27 5.16
CA GLY A 107 -18.22 -3.42 4.91
C GLY A 107 -17.55 -4.61 4.22
N ARG A 108 -16.28 -4.53 3.80
CA ARG A 108 -15.55 -5.67 3.20
C ARG A 108 -15.22 -6.79 4.19
N PHE A 109 -15.17 -6.49 5.49
CA PHE A 109 -14.96 -7.48 6.55
C PHE A 109 -16.05 -7.36 7.60
N SER A 110 -16.47 -8.50 8.15
CA SER A 110 -17.42 -8.56 9.28
C SER A 110 -16.81 -7.93 10.54
N LYS A 111 -15.50 -8.10 10.76
CA LYS A 111 -14.77 -7.59 11.94
C LYS A 111 -13.45 -6.90 11.55
N PRO A 112 -13.48 -5.67 11.02
CA PRO A 112 -12.28 -4.97 10.54
C PRO A 112 -11.27 -4.64 11.65
N SER A 113 -11.73 -4.48 12.90
CA SER A 113 -10.86 -4.24 14.06
C SER A 113 -9.80 -5.32 14.27
N ARG A 114 -10.03 -6.54 13.77
CA ARG A 114 -9.07 -7.65 13.83
C ARG A 114 -7.82 -7.41 12.98
N TYR A 115 -7.98 -6.70 11.86
CA TYR A 115 -6.88 -6.43 10.93
C TYR A 115 -6.26 -5.05 11.16
N ARG A 116 -6.93 -4.16 11.91
CA ARG A 116 -6.40 -2.85 12.29
C ARG A 116 -5.39 -2.98 13.41
N THR A 117 -4.24 -2.31 13.27
CA THR A 117 -3.23 -2.24 14.33
C THR A 117 -2.94 -0.82 14.75
N ARG A 118 -2.78 -0.63 16.06
CA ARG A 118 -2.49 0.68 16.66
C ARG A 118 -1.02 1.11 16.48
N THR A 119 -0.14 0.15 16.25
CA THR A 119 1.30 0.37 16.06
C THR A 119 1.77 -0.29 14.77
N LEU A 120 2.55 0.45 13.98
CA LEU A 120 3.25 -0.06 12.79
C LEU A 120 4.75 -0.14 13.12
N PRO A 121 5.47 -1.19 12.69
CA PRO A 121 5.02 -2.29 11.83
C PRO A 121 4.26 -3.39 12.60
N ALA A 122 3.31 -4.03 11.93
CA ALA A 122 2.51 -5.12 12.47
C ALA A 122 2.52 -6.38 11.61
N ALA A 123 2.33 -7.56 12.20
CA ALA A 123 2.34 -8.82 11.46
C ALA A 123 1.05 -9.10 10.66
N GLY A 124 0.01 -8.26 10.80
CA GLY A 124 -1.35 -8.56 10.33
C GLY A 124 -2.01 -9.69 11.12
N ALA A 125 -3.21 -10.10 10.72
CA ALA A 125 -3.95 -11.24 11.26
C ALA A 125 -4.35 -12.19 10.13
N LEU A 126 -4.59 -13.47 10.44
CA LEU A 126 -5.21 -14.38 9.48
C LEU A 126 -6.68 -14.00 9.30
N PRO A 127 -7.24 -14.12 8.09
CA PRO A 127 -8.64 -13.91 7.84
C PRO A 127 -9.48 -14.86 8.70
N SER A 128 -10.66 -14.40 9.11
CA SER A 128 -11.64 -15.28 9.74
C SER A 128 -12.30 -16.15 8.67
N ALA A 129 -12.83 -17.33 9.04
CA ALA A 129 -13.53 -18.20 8.10
C ALA A 129 -14.72 -17.49 7.39
N GLU A 130 -15.36 -16.54 8.07
CA GLU A 130 -16.43 -15.70 7.51
C GLU A 130 -15.90 -14.73 6.45
N ASP A 131 -14.73 -14.12 6.69
CA ASP A 131 -14.10 -13.17 5.77
C ASP A 131 -13.41 -13.88 4.58
N GLU A 132 -12.88 -15.10 4.78
CA GLU A 132 -12.33 -15.93 3.69
C GLU A 132 -13.41 -16.29 2.66
N ALA A 133 -14.61 -16.65 3.13
CA ALA A 133 -15.75 -16.95 2.27
C ALA A 133 -16.19 -15.72 1.45
N GLN A 134 -16.18 -14.52 2.05
CA GLN A 134 -16.48 -13.27 1.35
C GLN A 134 -15.41 -12.92 0.31
N GLN A 135 -14.13 -13.19 0.58
CA GLN A 135 -13.05 -12.93 -0.38
C GLN A 135 -13.12 -13.85 -1.61
N LEU A 136 -13.52 -15.12 -1.44
CA LEU A 136 -13.70 -16.07 -2.54
C LEU A 136 -14.96 -15.76 -3.38
N SER A 137 -15.97 -15.11 -2.79
CA SER A 137 -17.23 -14.80 -3.49
C SER A 137 -17.14 -13.64 -4.49
N LEU A 138 -16.02 -12.92 -4.51
CA LEU A 138 -15.77 -11.76 -5.38
C LEU A 138 -14.89 -12.08 -6.59
N ILE A 139 -14.64 -13.37 -6.88
CA ILE A 139 -13.91 -13.85 -8.06
C ILE A 139 -14.89 -14.29 -9.15
#